data_AF-A0A6P9DX07-F1
#
_entry.id   AF-A0A6P9DX07-F1
#
_cell.length_a   1.000
_cell.length_b   1.000
_cell.length_c   1.000
_cell.angle_alpha   90.00
_cell.angle_beta   90.00
_cell.angle_gamma   90.00
#
_symmetry.space_group_name_H-M   'P 1'
#
loop_
_entity.id
_entity.type
_entity.pdbx_description
1 polymer ?
#
loop_
_entity_poly.entity_id
_entity_poly.type
_entity_poly.pdbx_seq_one_letter_code
_entity_poly.pdbx_strand_id
1 'polypeptide(L)'
;MLIAGKVAVIAATSRLQALSKCFSRPYCRPNHIQTVPVPVPPHDVFISHRGPDTRRNLSGLLYDHLLRLGHRPFLDYRNMKAGDKLSEKIDTAIRDCKVGVVVFSPRFCESSYCLHELTLLIDYKKRVIPIFYNVKPSQLRVGDIYNGTCVSDQKELEIRFSRALEEAKNIVGLDFNSSKGYWSEFLQSASDAIIEQISQSS
;
A
#
# COMPACT_ATOMS: atom_id res chain seq x y z
N MET A 1 -13.61 -58.38 50.56
CA MET A 1 -15.05 -58.32 50.93
C MET A 1 -15.81 -57.88 49.69
N LEU A 2 -16.73 -58.73 49.21
CA LEU A 2 -17.91 -58.46 48.35
C LEU A 2 -17.69 -57.74 47.00
N ILE A 3 -18.38 -57.99 45.89
CA ILE A 3 -19.39 -58.96 45.42
C ILE A 3 -19.56 -58.71 43.92
N ALA A 4 -19.95 -59.76 43.20
CA ALA A 4 -20.54 -59.70 41.88
C ALA A 4 -21.85 -58.88 41.85
N GLY A 5 -22.17 -58.26 40.71
CA GLY A 5 -23.45 -57.63 40.45
C GLY A 5 -23.78 -57.68 38.96
N LYS A 6 -24.69 -58.58 38.62
CA LYS A 6 -25.27 -58.85 37.29
C LYS A 6 -26.69 -58.25 37.26
N VAL A 7 -27.29 -58.14 36.07
CA VAL A 7 -28.76 -58.03 35.79
C VAL A 7 -29.33 -56.59 35.93
N ALA A 8 -30.29 -56.05 35.17
CA ALA A 8 -31.11 -56.38 33.98
C ALA A 8 -31.58 -55.03 33.39
N VAL A 9 -31.67 -54.86 32.06
CA VAL A 9 -32.91 -54.96 31.25
C VAL A 9 -34.13 -54.29 31.87
N ILE A 10 -34.58 -53.17 31.29
CA ILE A 10 -36.02 -52.93 31.03
C ILE A 10 -36.16 -52.21 29.69
N ALA A 11 -36.86 -52.87 28.77
CA ALA A 11 -37.43 -52.30 27.56
C ALA A 11 -38.84 -51.78 27.83
N ALA A 12 -39.24 -50.70 27.15
CA ALA A 12 -40.63 -50.38 26.84
C ALA A 12 -40.59 -49.47 25.58
N THR A 13 -41.03 -49.88 24.38
CA THR A 13 -42.43 -50.02 23.91
C THR A 13 -43.30 -48.84 24.36
N SER A 14 -44.07 -48.11 23.54
CA SER A 14 -44.55 -48.31 22.18
C SER A 14 -45.29 -47.04 21.74
N ARG A 15 -45.42 -46.87 20.42
CA ARG A 15 -46.31 -45.98 19.65
C ARG A 15 -47.55 -45.45 20.38
N LEU A 16 -47.86 -44.16 20.13
CA LEU A 16 -49.21 -43.69 19.83
C LEU A 16 -49.17 -42.65 18.70
N GLN A 17 -50.15 -42.76 17.82
CA GLN A 17 -50.29 -42.08 16.54
C GLN A 17 -51.10 -40.78 16.65
N ALA A 18 -50.80 -39.89 15.70
CA ALA A 18 -51.69 -38.97 14.99
C ALA A 18 -52.30 -37.78 15.75
N LEU A 19 -52.23 -36.60 15.12
CA LEU A 19 -53.41 -35.89 14.61
C LEU A 19 -53.00 -34.68 13.74
N SER A 20 -53.39 -34.75 12.47
CA SER A 20 -53.91 -33.68 11.58
C SER A 20 -53.33 -32.25 11.63
N LYS A 21 -52.84 -31.75 10.49
CA LYS A 21 -53.53 -30.77 9.60
C LYS A 21 -52.54 -30.15 8.60
N CYS A 22 -52.90 -30.19 7.32
CA CYS A 22 -52.35 -29.31 6.28
C CYS A 22 -52.63 -27.85 6.63
N PHE A 23 -51.68 -26.94 6.34
CA PHE A 23 -51.80 -25.82 5.38
C PHE A 23 -50.66 -24.80 5.61
N SER A 24 -49.82 -24.68 4.59
CA SER A 24 -49.05 -23.52 4.11
C SER A 24 -48.39 -22.57 5.13
N ARG A 25 -47.07 -22.71 5.31
CA ARG A 25 -46.20 -21.55 5.59
C ARG A 25 -45.25 -21.34 4.41
N PRO A 26 -45.18 -20.13 3.84
CA PRO A 26 -44.19 -19.84 2.82
C PRO A 26 -42.79 -19.98 3.45
N TYR A 27 -41.89 -20.65 2.73
CA TYR A 27 -40.47 -20.62 3.02
C TYR A 27 -40.01 -19.16 2.96
N CYS A 28 -39.86 -18.50 4.10
CA CYS A 28 -39.10 -17.25 4.14
C CYS A 28 -37.64 -17.62 3.86
N ARG A 29 -37.17 -17.36 2.64
CA ARG A 29 -35.73 -17.36 2.33
C ARG A 29 -35.07 -16.34 3.26
N PRO A 30 -33.98 -16.69 3.96
CA PRO A 30 -33.19 -15.69 4.66
C PRO A 30 -32.77 -14.63 3.65
N ASN A 31 -32.98 -13.36 3.99
CA ASN A 31 -32.47 -12.24 3.21
C ASN A 31 -30.98 -12.46 3.02
N HIS A 32 -30.58 -12.71 1.77
CA HIS A 32 -29.20 -12.59 1.37
C HIS A 32 -28.84 -11.13 1.58
N ILE A 33 -28.19 -10.82 2.70
CA ILE A 33 -27.49 -9.55 2.87
C ILE A 33 -26.49 -9.52 1.72
N GLN A 34 -26.79 -8.77 0.66
CA GLN A 34 -25.80 -8.44 -0.34
C GLN A 34 -24.80 -7.55 0.37
N THR A 35 -23.71 -8.13 0.84
CA THR A 35 -22.51 -7.37 1.19
C THR A 35 -22.07 -6.71 -0.10
N VAL A 36 -22.40 -5.44 -0.28
CA VAL A 36 -21.82 -4.62 -1.34
C VAL A 36 -20.31 -4.72 -1.10
N PRO A 37 -19.50 -5.26 -2.04
CA PRO A 37 -18.06 -5.34 -1.82
C PRO A 37 -17.59 -3.92 -1.61
N VAL A 38 -17.09 -3.61 -0.41
CA VAL A 38 -16.40 -2.35 -0.18
C VAL A 38 -15.27 -2.30 -1.21
N PRO A 39 -15.19 -1.27 -2.07
CA PRO A 39 -14.12 -1.18 -3.05
C PRO A 39 -12.80 -1.17 -2.28
N VAL A 40 -12.06 -2.28 -2.36
CA VAL A 40 -10.74 -2.34 -1.76
C VAL A 40 -9.86 -1.41 -2.60
N PRO A 41 -9.22 -0.38 -2.00
CA PRO A 41 -8.34 0.52 -2.73
C PRO A 41 -7.34 -0.32 -3.53
N PRO A 42 -7.09 -0.04 -4.81
CA PRO A 42 -6.35 -0.97 -5.69
C PRO A 42 -4.90 -1.19 -5.25
N HIS A 43 -4.31 -0.25 -4.50
CA HIS A 43 -2.92 -0.26 -4.11
C HIS A 43 -2.75 0.10 -2.63
N ASP A 44 -1.87 -0.62 -1.94
CA ASP A 44 -1.53 -0.34 -0.54
C ASP A 44 -0.34 0.63 -0.45
N VAL A 45 0.59 0.53 -1.41
CA VAL A 45 1.86 1.26 -1.42
C VAL A 45 2.03 1.98 -2.75
N PHE A 46 2.37 3.26 -2.72
CA PHE A 46 2.84 3.99 -3.90
C PHE A 46 4.35 4.17 -3.82
N ILE A 47 5.11 3.78 -4.84
CA ILE A 47 6.57 3.94 -4.87
C ILE A 47 6.93 5.07 -5.85
N SER A 48 7.28 6.25 -5.31
CA SER A 48 7.86 7.35 -6.09
C SER A 48 9.37 7.16 -6.21
N HIS A 49 9.88 7.27 -7.44
CA HIS A 49 11.29 7.04 -7.70
C HIS A 49 11.80 7.71 -8.97
N ARG A 50 13.12 7.88 -9.05
CA ARG A 50 13.77 8.25 -10.31
C ARG A 50 14.07 7.00 -11.12
N GLY A 51 13.28 6.74 -12.15
CA GLY A 51 13.41 5.60 -13.06
C GLY A 51 14.86 5.27 -13.45
N PRO A 52 15.61 6.20 -14.06
CA PRO A 52 17.00 5.96 -14.46
C PRO A 52 17.95 5.55 -13.33
N ASP A 53 17.66 5.91 -12.09
CA ASP A 53 18.54 5.63 -10.94
C ASP A 53 18.20 4.28 -10.31
N THR A 54 16.91 3.97 -10.16
CA THR A 54 16.48 2.88 -9.27
C THR A 54 15.53 1.84 -9.87
N ARG A 55 15.07 2.02 -11.13
CA ARG A 55 14.09 1.11 -11.78
C ARG A 55 14.49 -0.36 -11.75
N ARG A 56 15.75 -0.64 -12.10
CA ARG A 56 16.29 -2.01 -12.25
C ARG A 56 17.03 -2.51 -11.00
N ASN A 57 17.02 -1.74 -9.92
CA ASN A 57 17.64 -2.10 -8.65
C ASN A 57 16.62 -1.91 -7.51
N LEU A 58 16.87 -1.03 -6.55
CA LEU A 58 16.11 -0.81 -5.35
C LEU A 58 14.59 -0.75 -5.57
N SER A 59 14.07 0.14 -6.43
CA SER A 59 12.62 0.31 -6.58
C SER A 59 11.96 -0.92 -7.20
N GLY A 60 12.60 -1.56 -8.18
CA GLY A 60 12.11 -2.80 -8.77
C GLY A 60 12.16 -3.97 -7.79
N LEU A 61 13.26 -4.13 -7.06
CA LEU A 61 13.44 -5.19 -6.06
C LEU A 61 12.46 -5.03 -4.90
N LEU A 62 12.26 -3.81 -4.41
CA LEU A 62 11.30 -3.51 -3.34
C LEU A 62 9.87 -3.82 -3.78
N TYR A 63 9.50 -3.42 -5.00
CA TYR A 63 8.20 -3.77 -5.59
C TYR A 63 7.98 -5.27 -5.64
N ASP A 64 8.93 -6.02 -6.21
CA ASP A 64 8.83 -7.47 -6.34
C ASP A 64 8.79 -8.16 -4.95
N HIS A 65 9.50 -7.60 -3.97
CA HIS A 65 9.52 -8.13 -2.60
C HIS A 65 8.18 -7.90 -1.88
N LEU A 66 7.63 -6.70 -1.90
CA LEU A 66 6.31 -6.38 -1.35
C LEU A 66 5.20 -7.21 -2.00
N LEU A 67 5.27 -7.40 -3.32
CA LEU A 67 4.32 -8.22 -4.06
C LEU A 67 4.36 -9.69 -3.60
N ARG A 68 5.56 -10.26 -3.40
CA ARG A 68 5.71 -11.62 -2.85
C ARG A 68 5.18 -11.77 -1.43
N LEU A 69 5.21 -10.69 -0.64
CA LEU A 69 4.64 -10.65 0.71
C LEU A 69 3.11 -10.42 0.71
N GLY A 70 2.48 -10.35 -0.47
CA GLY A 70 1.02 -10.24 -0.60
C GLY A 70 0.47 -8.82 -0.56
N HIS A 71 1.33 -7.80 -0.61
CA HIS A 71 0.92 -6.39 -0.69
C HIS A 71 0.79 -5.94 -2.15
N ARG A 72 0.07 -4.83 -2.35
CA ARG A 72 -0.24 -4.30 -3.69
C ARG A 72 0.49 -3.00 -3.96
N PRO A 73 1.79 -3.05 -4.31
CA PRO A 73 2.53 -1.84 -4.67
C PRO A 73 2.11 -1.30 -6.05
N PHE A 74 2.17 0.02 -6.17
CA PHE A 74 2.12 0.75 -7.43
C PHE A 74 3.51 1.30 -7.73
N LEU A 75 4.01 0.99 -8.92
CA LEU A 75 5.26 1.50 -9.48
C LEU A 75 5.00 1.86 -10.94
N ASP A 76 5.10 3.16 -11.25
CA ASP A 76 4.68 3.79 -12.52
C ASP A 76 4.96 2.92 -13.77
N TYR A 77 6.21 2.52 -14.01
CA TYR A 77 6.60 1.79 -15.21
C TYR A 77 6.11 0.34 -15.26
N ARG A 78 5.73 -0.25 -14.13
CA ARG A 78 5.16 -1.61 -14.03
C ARG A 78 3.64 -1.57 -14.14
N ASN A 79 3.01 -0.54 -13.59
CA ASN A 79 1.56 -0.48 -13.42
C ASN A 79 0.86 0.31 -14.53
N MET A 80 1.57 1.10 -15.33
CA MET A 80 1.01 1.79 -16.49
C MET A 80 0.99 0.93 -17.76
N LYS A 81 -0.07 1.07 -18.54
CA LYS A 81 -0.27 0.45 -19.87
C LYS A 81 -0.24 1.52 -20.95
N ALA A 82 0.02 1.10 -22.19
CA ALA A 82 -0.11 1.97 -23.36
C ALA A 82 -1.54 2.53 -23.44
N GLY A 83 -1.67 3.86 -23.52
CA GLY A 83 -2.96 4.56 -23.53
C GLY A 83 -3.43 5.08 -22.16
N ASP A 84 -2.77 4.71 -21.06
CA ASP A 84 -3.08 5.29 -19.75
C ASP A 84 -2.68 6.77 -19.70
N LYS A 85 -3.57 7.62 -19.17
CA LYS A 85 -3.22 8.99 -18.83
C LYS A 85 -2.35 9.00 -17.56
N LEU A 86 -1.10 9.40 -17.72
CA LEU A 86 -0.08 9.42 -16.66
C LEU A 86 -0.56 10.16 -15.41
N SER A 87 -1.10 11.37 -15.57
CA SER A 87 -1.53 12.21 -14.45
C SER A 87 -2.70 11.60 -13.68
N GLU A 88 -3.77 11.17 -14.36
CA GLU A 88 -4.98 10.62 -13.71
C GLU A 88 -4.68 9.34 -12.93
N LYS A 89 -3.85 8.46 -13.50
CA LYS A 89 -3.51 7.18 -12.87
C LYS A 89 -2.58 7.35 -11.68
N ILE A 90 -1.60 8.25 -11.76
CA ILE A 90 -0.73 8.57 -10.63
C ILE A 90 -1.53 9.23 -9.51
N ASP A 91 -2.36 10.23 -9.81
CA ASP A 91 -3.18 10.92 -8.81
C ASP A 91 -4.09 9.94 -8.06
N THR A 92 -4.78 9.07 -8.81
CA THR A 92 -5.63 8.02 -8.23
C THR A 92 -4.83 7.05 -7.37
N ALA A 93 -3.68 6.57 -7.86
CA ALA A 93 -2.85 5.62 -7.11
C ALA A 93 -2.31 6.24 -5.81
N ILE A 94 -1.90 7.52 -5.82
CA ILE A 94 -1.47 8.25 -4.63
C ILE A 94 -2.65 8.44 -3.68
N ARG A 95 -3.81 8.87 -4.18
CA ARG A 95 -5.01 9.09 -3.38
C ARG A 95 -5.51 7.82 -2.71
N ASP A 96 -5.36 6.68 -3.36
CA ASP A 96 -5.86 5.40 -2.86
C ASP A 96 -4.82 4.65 -2.02
N CYS A 97 -3.52 4.96 -2.15
CA CYS A 97 -2.50 4.27 -1.36
C CYS A 97 -2.59 4.61 0.13
N LYS A 98 -2.22 3.63 0.97
CA LYS A 98 -2.10 3.79 2.42
C LYS A 98 -0.76 4.41 2.81
N VAL A 99 0.31 4.05 2.10
CA VAL A 99 1.68 4.50 2.36
C VAL A 99 2.36 4.92 1.05
N GLY A 100 3.02 6.06 1.05
CA GLY A 100 3.93 6.48 0.00
C GLY A 100 5.37 6.18 0.36
N VAL A 101 6.09 5.47 -0.48
CA VAL A 101 7.53 5.27 -0.37
C VAL A 101 8.21 6.18 -1.36
N VAL A 102 9.10 7.06 -0.89
CA VAL A 102 9.83 7.99 -1.75
C VAL A 102 11.29 7.61 -1.76
N VAL A 103 11.76 7.06 -2.88
CA VAL A 103 13.15 6.64 -3.06
C VAL A 103 13.97 7.82 -3.58
N PHE A 104 14.47 8.63 -2.67
CA PHE A 104 15.40 9.71 -2.97
C PHE A 104 16.72 9.13 -3.47
N SER A 105 17.13 9.54 -4.67
CA SER A 105 18.34 9.12 -5.37
C SER A 105 19.09 10.37 -5.87
N PRO A 106 20.35 10.26 -6.31
CA PRO A 106 21.15 11.44 -6.66
C PRO A 106 20.48 12.40 -7.65
N ARG A 107 19.67 11.88 -8.59
CA ARG A 107 18.98 12.67 -9.61
C ARG A 107 17.46 12.76 -9.40
N PHE A 108 16.97 12.47 -8.20
CA PHE A 108 15.54 12.54 -7.90
C PHE A 108 14.96 13.94 -8.14
N CYS A 109 15.62 14.96 -7.61
CA CYS A 109 15.17 16.35 -7.71
C CYS A 109 15.36 16.97 -9.12
N GLU A 110 15.99 16.26 -10.06
CA GLU A 110 16.07 16.66 -11.47
C GLU A 110 14.78 16.31 -12.25
N SER A 111 13.81 15.68 -11.59
CA SER A 111 12.56 15.21 -12.18
C SER A 111 11.38 16.00 -11.64
N SER A 112 10.79 16.88 -12.46
CA SER A 112 9.54 17.56 -12.09
C SER A 112 8.42 16.56 -11.79
N TYR A 113 8.40 15.41 -12.48
CA TYR A 113 7.47 14.32 -12.18
C TYR A 113 7.67 13.73 -10.76
N CYS A 114 8.91 13.44 -10.36
CA CYS A 114 9.16 12.89 -9.02
C CYS A 114 8.84 13.91 -7.92
N LEU A 115 9.18 15.19 -8.14
CA LEU A 115 8.83 16.27 -7.22
C LEU A 115 7.31 16.50 -7.15
N HIS A 116 6.61 16.35 -8.26
CA HIS A 116 5.16 16.42 -8.32
C HIS A 116 4.49 15.27 -7.55
N GLU A 117 4.93 14.02 -7.75
CA GLU A 117 4.46 12.87 -6.97
C GLU A 117 4.68 13.06 -5.47
N LEU A 118 5.88 13.51 -5.08
CA LEU A 118 6.17 13.84 -3.68
C LEU A 118 5.23 14.92 -3.14
N THR A 119 4.99 15.97 -3.92
CA THR A 119 4.08 17.05 -3.56
C THR A 119 2.66 16.54 -3.33
N LEU A 120 2.15 15.67 -4.21
CA LEU A 120 0.84 15.05 -4.06
C LEU A 120 0.75 14.17 -2.81
N LEU A 121 1.79 13.39 -2.51
CA LEU A 121 1.85 12.58 -1.28
C LEU A 121 1.72 13.45 -0.02
N ILE A 122 2.46 14.56 0.03
CA ILE A 122 2.43 15.51 1.15
C ILE A 122 1.08 16.23 1.22
N ASP A 123 0.57 16.75 0.10
CA ASP A 123 -0.68 17.50 0.07
C ASP A 123 -1.90 16.64 0.44
N TYR A 124 -1.89 15.36 0.04
CA TYR A 124 -2.88 14.37 0.46
C TYR A 124 -2.61 13.77 1.84
N LYS A 125 -1.63 14.30 2.59
CA LYS A 125 -1.29 13.89 3.95
C LYS A 125 -1.07 12.39 4.09
N LYS A 126 -0.44 11.80 3.07
CA LYS A 126 -0.11 10.38 3.06
C LYS A 126 1.01 10.14 4.06
N ARG A 127 1.02 8.93 4.64
CA ARG A 127 2.18 8.48 5.40
C ARG A 127 3.31 8.23 4.42
N VAL A 128 4.38 9.00 4.55
CA VAL A 128 5.55 8.92 3.68
C VAL A 128 6.67 8.20 4.40
N ILE A 129 7.29 7.21 3.75
CA ILE A 129 8.53 6.57 4.18
C ILE A 129 9.61 6.99 3.19
N PRO A 130 10.49 7.93 3.56
CA PRO A 130 11.61 8.31 2.71
C PRO A 130 12.71 7.24 2.78
N ILE A 131 13.24 6.86 1.61
CA ILE A 131 14.42 6.02 1.47
C ILE A 131 15.51 6.84 0.78
N PHE A 132 16.61 7.10 1.47
CA PHE A 132 17.75 7.84 0.97
C PHE A 132 18.77 6.88 0.34
N TYR A 133 18.66 6.70 -0.97
CA TYR A 133 19.49 5.80 -1.77
C TYR A 133 20.72 6.53 -2.33
N ASN A 134 21.90 6.22 -1.81
CA ASN A 134 23.19 6.82 -2.22
C ASN A 134 23.23 8.35 -2.18
N VAL A 135 22.39 8.95 -1.34
CA VAL A 135 22.26 10.40 -1.18
C VAL A 135 21.99 10.71 0.29
N LYS A 136 22.47 11.85 0.77
CA LYS A 136 22.10 12.39 2.09
C LYS A 136 20.94 13.38 1.93
N PRO A 137 20.05 13.54 2.93
CA PRO A 137 18.98 14.53 2.87
C PRO A 137 19.48 15.95 2.53
N SER A 138 20.65 16.35 3.05
CA SER A 138 21.26 17.67 2.79
C SER A 138 21.72 17.89 1.35
N GLN A 139 21.85 16.82 0.55
CA GLN A 139 22.22 16.90 -0.87
C GLN A 139 20.99 17.04 -1.78
N LEU A 140 19.78 16.95 -1.24
CA LEU A 140 18.54 17.10 -1.99
C LEU A 140 18.13 18.58 -1.98
N ARG A 141 17.97 19.14 -3.17
CA ARG A 141 17.53 20.52 -3.41
C ARG A 141 16.77 20.59 -4.72
N VAL A 142 15.72 21.39 -4.74
CA VAL A 142 15.02 21.73 -5.98
C VAL A 142 15.87 22.77 -6.71
N GLY A 143 16.25 22.45 -7.94
CA GLY A 143 16.90 23.41 -8.84
C GLY A 143 15.87 24.20 -9.66
N ASP A 144 16.34 25.03 -10.58
CA ASP A 144 15.48 25.82 -11.45
C ASP A 144 14.60 24.91 -12.33
N ILE A 145 13.28 25.12 -12.27
CA ILE A 145 12.30 24.30 -13.01
C ILE A 145 11.97 24.99 -14.34
N TYR A 146 12.81 24.82 -15.35
CA TYR A 146 12.48 25.31 -16.69
C TYR A 146 11.48 24.37 -17.38
N ASN A 147 10.21 24.78 -17.46
CA ASN A 147 9.13 24.04 -18.12
C ASN A 147 8.45 24.82 -19.27
N GLY A 148 8.92 26.04 -19.58
CA GLY A 148 8.34 26.88 -20.64
C GLY A 148 7.05 27.62 -20.28
N THR A 149 6.61 27.62 -19.00
CA THR A 149 5.49 28.44 -18.51
C THR A 149 5.91 29.86 -18.16
N CYS A 150 4.97 30.72 -17.75
CA CYS A 150 5.32 32.05 -17.28
C CYS A 150 6.16 31.99 -15.98
N VAL A 151 6.99 33.02 -15.76
CA VAL A 151 7.97 33.05 -14.66
C VAL A 151 7.32 32.99 -13.27
N SER A 152 6.14 33.59 -13.11
CA SER A 152 5.40 33.55 -11.84
C SER A 152 4.95 32.13 -11.49
N ASP A 153 4.41 31.39 -12.46
CA ASP A 153 3.94 30.02 -12.26
C ASP A 153 5.12 29.08 -11.95
N GLN A 154 6.26 29.30 -12.61
CA GLN A 154 7.50 28.56 -12.34
C GLN A 154 7.95 28.75 -10.88
N LYS A 155 7.98 30.00 -10.41
CA LYS A 155 8.42 30.31 -9.06
C LYS A 155 7.48 29.75 -7.99
N GLU A 156 6.17 29.78 -8.23
CA GLU A 156 5.20 29.15 -7.33
C GLU A 156 5.40 27.62 -7.26
N LEU A 157 5.65 26.99 -8.41
CA LEU A 157 5.92 25.56 -8.49
C LEU A 157 7.21 25.16 -7.76
N GLU A 158 8.29 25.94 -7.94
CA GLU A 158 9.56 25.77 -7.23
C GLU A 158 9.38 25.88 -5.70
N ILE A 159 8.60 26.85 -5.23
CA ILE A 159 8.28 27.01 -3.81
C ILE A 159 7.52 25.78 -3.30
N ARG A 160 6.52 25.31 -4.04
CA ARG A 160 5.71 24.15 -3.65
C ARG A 160 6.56 22.87 -3.58
N PHE A 161 7.40 22.63 -4.58
CA PHE A 161 8.31 21.48 -4.59
C PHE A 161 9.34 21.56 -3.47
N SER A 162 9.90 22.75 -3.22
CA SER A 162 10.86 22.95 -2.14
C SER A 162 10.24 22.66 -0.78
N ARG A 163 9.00 23.13 -0.55
CA ARG A 163 8.27 22.86 0.70
C ARG A 163 8.05 21.36 0.90
N ALA A 164 7.55 20.65 -0.11
CA ALA A 164 7.31 19.22 -0.01
C ALA A 164 8.62 18.43 0.21
N LEU A 165 9.71 18.85 -0.43
CA LEU A 165 11.02 18.24 -0.23
C LEU A 165 11.55 18.47 1.19
N GLU A 166 11.46 19.69 1.72
CA GLU A 166 11.88 19.98 3.10
C GLU A 166 11.05 19.21 4.12
N GLU A 167 9.74 19.09 3.91
CA GLU A 167 8.88 18.29 4.78
C GLU A 167 9.34 16.82 4.79
N ALA A 168 9.53 16.21 3.62
CA ALA A 168 9.95 14.83 3.51
C ALA A 168 11.37 14.56 4.06
N LYS A 169 12.29 15.52 3.95
CA LYS A 169 13.63 15.44 4.54
C LYS A 169 13.60 15.39 6.07
N ASN A 170 12.53 15.89 6.70
CA ASN A 170 12.35 15.91 8.15
C ASN A 170 11.52 14.72 8.66
N ILE A 171 11.14 13.79 7.79
CA ILE A 171 10.53 12.52 8.17
C ILE A 171 11.65 11.49 8.42
N VAL A 172 11.52 10.71 9.49
CA VAL A 172 12.45 9.60 9.77
C VAL A 172 12.36 8.60 8.63
N GLY A 173 13.50 8.36 7.98
CA GLY A 173 13.62 7.50 6.80
C GLY A 173 14.61 6.36 6.99
N LEU A 174 14.86 5.67 5.88
CA LEU A 174 15.86 4.61 5.79
C LEU A 174 17.00 5.07 4.89
N ASP A 175 18.23 4.94 5.36
CA ASP A 175 19.42 5.21 4.57
C ASP A 175 19.94 3.92 3.93
N PHE A 176 20.24 3.96 2.63
CA PHE A 176 20.87 2.84 1.95
C PHE A 176 22.01 3.29 1.04
N ASN A 177 23.19 2.72 1.29
CA ASN A 177 24.35 2.90 0.45
C ASN A 177 24.65 1.59 -0.30
N SER A 178 24.48 1.58 -1.62
CA SER A 178 24.58 0.37 -2.44
C SER A 178 25.99 -0.21 -2.52
N SER A 179 27.04 0.55 -2.18
CA SER A 179 28.42 0.04 -2.20
C SER A 179 28.88 -0.52 -0.85
N LYS A 180 28.11 -0.31 0.23
CA LYS A 180 28.45 -0.75 1.59
C LYS A 180 27.38 -1.61 2.25
N GLY A 181 26.12 -1.47 1.84
CA GLY A 181 24.98 -2.12 2.48
C GLY A 181 24.69 -3.52 1.90
N TYR A 182 24.12 -4.37 2.75
CA TYR A 182 23.61 -5.68 2.35
C TYR A 182 22.18 -5.54 1.81
N TRP A 183 22.01 -5.82 0.52
CA TRP A 183 20.73 -5.65 -0.17
C TRP A 183 19.60 -6.46 0.42
N SER A 184 19.85 -7.72 0.79
CA SER A 184 18.82 -8.60 1.36
C SER A 184 18.30 -8.08 2.70
N GLU A 185 19.21 -7.68 3.59
CA GLU A 185 18.87 -7.14 4.90
C GLU A 185 18.11 -5.81 4.76
N PHE A 186 18.57 -4.95 3.86
CA PHE A 186 17.91 -3.67 3.60
C PHE A 186 16.49 -3.88 3.04
N LEU A 187 16.32 -4.75 2.05
CA LEU A 187 15.00 -5.01 1.45
C LEU A 187 14.03 -5.61 2.47
N GLN A 188 14.51 -6.49 3.35
CA GLN A 188 13.71 -7.06 4.43
C GLN A 188 13.26 -5.95 5.40
N SER A 189 14.22 -5.19 5.95
CA SER A 189 13.95 -4.11 6.90
C SER A 189 13.04 -3.03 6.32
N ALA A 190 13.27 -2.62 5.07
CA ALA A 190 12.41 -1.66 4.39
C ALA A 190 10.99 -2.19 4.19
N SER A 191 10.85 -3.45 3.80
CA SER A 191 9.53 -4.07 3.64
C SER A 191 8.80 -4.17 4.98
N ASP A 192 9.48 -4.58 6.05
CA ASP A 192 8.90 -4.67 7.39
C ASP A 192 8.38 -3.30 7.87
N ALA A 193 9.19 -2.24 7.72
CA ALA A 193 8.78 -0.87 8.05
C ALA A 193 7.55 -0.40 7.25
N ILE A 194 7.48 -0.73 5.96
CA ILE A 194 6.33 -0.41 5.11
C ILE A 194 5.08 -1.15 5.58
N ILE A 195 5.20 -2.45 5.86
CA ILE A 195 4.09 -3.33 6.26
C ILE A 195 3.52 -2.91 7.63
N GLU A 196 4.39 -2.52 8.56
CA GLU A 196 3.98 -1.98 9.84
C GLU A 196 3.12 -0.71 9.64
N GLN A 197 3.56 0.21 8.78
CA GLN A 197 2.82 1.44 8.49
C GLN A 197 1.48 1.19 7.77
N ILE A 198 1.41 0.21 6.87
CA ILE A 198 0.15 -0.22 6.24
C ILE A 198 -0.85 -0.69 7.30
N SER A 199 -0.39 -1.46 8.28
CA SER A 199 -1.24 -2.05 9.33
C SER A 199 -1.83 -0.96 10.24
N GLN A 200 -1.06 0.09 10.52
CA GLN A 200 -1.51 1.24 11.30
C GLN A 200 -2.46 2.18 10.53
N SER A 201 -2.59 2.02 9.20
CA SER A 201 -3.41 2.88 8.31
C SER A 201 -4.81 2.30 8.05
N SER A 202 -5.19 1.23 8.75
CA SER A 202 -6.46 0.52 8.56
C SER A 202 -7.50 0.89 9.62
#